data_AF-I0JRS3-F1
#
_entry.id   AF-I0JRS3-F1
#
_cell.length_a   1.000
_cell.length_b   1.000
_cell.length_c   1.000
_cell.angle_alpha   90.00
_cell.angle_beta   90.00
_cell.angle_gamma   90.00
#
_symmetry.space_group_name_H-M   'P 1'
#
loop_
_entity.id
_entity.type
_entity.pdbx_description
1 polymer ?
#
loop_
_entity_poly.entity_id
_entity_poly.type
_entity_poly.pdbx_seq_one_letter_code
_entity_poly.pdbx_strand_id
1 'polypeptide(L)'
;MAKRSKQYDYDLSEVKRLIGETDKNYREISAETGCPYASVVYHGRKIRGRVNRMHNQQDSEEKENIVLPITEETEETPTMMSGGTALSISRNDVHIQDAEQEAAKMIKAAKALGLSKINITIEK
;
A
#
# COMPACT_ATOMS: atom_id res chain seq x y z
N MET A 1 11.12 -37.03 -23.39
CA MET A 1 10.50 -37.66 -22.20
C MET A 1 10.11 -36.56 -21.22
N ALA A 2 8.82 -36.33 -21.00
CA ALA A 2 8.38 -35.35 -20.01
C ALA A 2 8.64 -35.89 -18.61
N LYS A 3 9.48 -35.20 -17.82
CA LYS A 3 9.73 -35.55 -16.43
C LYS A 3 8.41 -35.36 -15.66
N ARG A 4 7.83 -36.45 -15.14
CA ARG A 4 6.66 -36.40 -14.27
C ARG A 4 6.94 -35.42 -13.13
N SER A 5 6.03 -34.48 -12.88
CA SER A 5 6.10 -33.59 -11.74
C SER A 5 6.13 -34.43 -10.47
N LYS A 6 7.14 -34.22 -9.61
CA LYS A 6 7.15 -34.81 -8.28
C LYS A 6 6.00 -34.19 -7.50
N GLN A 7 4.95 -34.97 -7.29
CA GLN A 7 3.86 -34.60 -6.41
C GLN A 7 4.34 -34.87 -4.99
N TYR A 8 4.48 -33.81 -4.21
CA TYR A 8 4.83 -33.91 -2.80
C TYR A 8 3.52 -33.90 -2.02
N ASP A 9 3.36 -34.90 -1.15
CA ASP A 9 2.25 -34.94 -0.20
C ASP A 9 2.72 -34.26 1.08
N TYR A 10 2.19 -33.07 1.34
CA TYR A 10 2.49 -32.28 2.53
C TYR A 10 1.25 -31.53 2.97
N ASP A 11 1.10 -31.37 4.29
CA ASP A 11 -0.03 -30.63 4.84
C ASP A 11 0.18 -29.11 4.67
N LEU A 12 -0.52 -28.57 3.67
CA LEU A 12 -0.56 -27.14 3.40
C LEU A 12 -1.11 -26.32 4.58
N SER A 13 -1.98 -26.91 5.41
CA SER A 13 -2.58 -26.22 6.55
C SER A 13 -1.53 -25.98 7.64
N GLU A 14 -0.76 -27.02 7.96
CA GLU A 14 0.30 -26.94 8.95
C GLU A 14 1.44 -26.01 8.51
N VAL A 15 1.81 -26.02 7.22
CA VAL A 15 2.78 -25.06 6.67
C VAL A 15 2.30 -23.62 6.86
N LYS A 16 1.03 -23.32 6.59
CA LYS A 16 0.49 -21.97 6.77
C LYS A 16 0.44 -21.56 8.24
N ARG A 17 0.08 -22.49 9.13
CA ARG A 17 0.05 -22.29 10.58
C ARG A 17 1.44 -21.92 11.09
N LEU A 18 2.45 -22.72 10.77
CA LEU A 18 3.84 -22.46 11.16
C LEU A 18 4.36 -21.13 10.62
N ILE A 19 4.04 -20.78 9.37
CA ILE A 19 4.48 -19.50 8.77
C ILE A 19 3.84 -18.28 9.47
N GLY A 20 2.57 -18.38 9.87
CA GLY A 20 1.79 -17.28 10.42
C GLY A 20 1.91 -17.10 11.92
N GLU A 21 2.00 -18.20 12.67
CA GLU A 21 2.03 -18.18 14.14
C GLU A 21 3.45 -18.20 14.71
N THR A 22 4.44 -18.69 13.95
CA THR A 22 5.82 -18.82 14.43
C THR A 22 6.78 -17.97 13.61
N ASP A 23 7.88 -17.55 14.23
CA ASP A 23 9.00 -16.86 13.59
C ASP A 23 10.06 -17.81 13.01
N LYS A 24 9.72 -19.10 12.88
CA LYS A 24 10.61 -20.10 12.28
C LYS A 24 11.07 -19.68 10.88
N ASN A 25 12.29 -20.06 10.54
CA ASN A 25 12.86 -19.83 9.21
C ASN A 25 12.19 -20.77 8.19
N TYR A 26 12.03 -20.33 6.93
CA TYR A 26 11.45 -21.15 5.86
C TYR A 26 12.19 -22.48 5.65
N ARG A 27 13.49 -22.53 5.96
CA ARG A 27 14.27 -23.78 5.94
C ARG A 27 13.83 -24.76 7.02
N GLU A 28 13.55 -24.26 8.22
CA GLU A 28 13.11 -25.07 9.37
C GLU A 28 11.71 -25.61 9.11
N ILE A 29 10.80 -24.75 8.62
CA ILE A 29 9.42 -25.14 8.26
C ILE A 29 9.41 -26.21 7.17
N SER A 30 10.32 -26.13 6.19
CA SER A 30 10.46 -27.13 5.13
C SER A 30 10.94 -28.49 5.66
N ALA A 31 11.88 -28.48 6.62
CA ALA A 31 12.37 -29.70 7.25
C ALA A 31 11.30 -30.37 8.15
N GLU A 32 10.50 -29.56 8.84
CA GLU A 32 9.47 -30.04 9.78
C GLU A 32 8.23 -30.61 9.05
N THR A 33 7.81 -29.96 7.97
CA THR A 33 6.59 -30.34 7.25
C THR A 33 6.84 -31.25 6.05
N GLY A 34 8.11 -31.47 5.67
CA GLY A 34 8.47 -32.17 4.42
C GLY A 34 8.04 -31.43 3.14
N CYS A 35 7.48 -30.23 3.27
CA CYS A 35 7.08 -29.38 2.16
C CYS A 35 8.34 -28.87 1.42
N PRO A 36 8.37 -28.87 0.08
CA PRO A 36 9.46 -28.27 -0.67
C PRO A 36 9.68 -26.80 -0.27
N TYR A 37 10.93 -26.42 -0.09
CA TYR A 37 11.32 -25.05 0.29
C TYR A 37 10.67 -23.98 -0.61
N ALA A 38 10.59 -24.22 -1.92
CA ALA A 38 9.96 -23.30 -2.87
C ALA A 38 8.48 -23.03 -2.54
N SER A 39 7.73 -24.08 -2.18
CA SER A 39 6.33 -23.96 -1.76
C SER A 39 6.20 -23.20 -0.45
N VAL A 40 7.07 -23.48 0.55
CA VAL A 40 7.09 -22.75 1.84
C VAL A 40 7.35 -21.27 1.60
N VAL A 41 8.33 -20.90 0.77
CA VAL A 41 8.63 -19.50 0.43
C VAL A 41 7.47 -18.82 -0.28
N TYR A 42 6.82 -19.52 -1.21
CA TYR A 42 5.65 -19.00 -1.92
C TYR A 42 4.51 -18.64 -0.95
N HIS A 43 4.20 -19.52 0.00
CA HIS A 43 3.19 -19.26 1.03
C HIS A 43 3.66 -18.22 2.05
N GLY A 44 4.95 -18.23 2.42
CA GLY A 44 5.59 -17.26 3.29
C GLY A 44 5.41 -15.83 2.82
N ARG A 45 5.69 -15.57 1.54
CA ARG A 45 5.48 -14.26 0.91
C ARG A 45 4.01 -13.82 0.92
N LYS A 46 3.07 -14.76 0.80
CA LYS A 46 1.63 -14.46 0.85
C LYS A 46 1.12 -14.18 2.27
N ILE A 47 1.73 -14.75 3.29
CA ILE A 47 1.28 -14.59 4.68
C ILE A 47 2.05 -13.43 5.34
N ARG A 48 3.38 -13.53 5.45
CA ARG A 48 4.23 -12.48 6.05
C ARG A 48 4.38 -11.24 5.18
N GLY A 49 4.20 -11.35 3.86
CA GLY A 49 4.28 -10.21 2.93
C GLY A 49 2.96 -9.48 2.68
N ARG A 50 1.81 -10.04 3.13
CA ARG A 50 0.49 -9.37 3.01
C ARG A 50 0.11 -8.52 4.20
N VAL A 51 0.77 -8.66 5.36
CA VAL A 51 0.46 -7.83 6.53
C VAL A 51 0.60 -6.32 6.25
N ASN A 52 1.44 -5.91 5.28
CA ASN A 52 1.50 -4.52 4.81
C ASN A 52 0.50 -4.13 3.70
N ARG A 53 -0.27 -5.06 3.14
CA ARG A 53 -1.31 -4.76 2.12
C ARG A 53 -2.72 -4.71 2.69
N MET A 54 -3.01 -5.46 3.75
CA MET A 54 -4.35 -5.40 4.39
C MET A 54 -4.59 -4.07 5.11
N HIS A 55 -3.54 -3.38 5.56
CA HIS A 55 -3.65 -1.99 6.02
C HIS A 55 -3.93 -0.99 4.89
N ASN A 56 -3.89 -1.42 3.62
CA ASN A 56 -4.11 -0.58 2.45
C ASN A 56 -5.30 -1.07 1.61
N GLN A 57 -6.13 -1.97 2.15
CA GLN A 57 -7.33 -2.51 1.49
C GLN A 57 -8.61 -2.41 2.35
N GLN A 58 -8.56 -1.81 3.54
CA GLN A 58 -9.77 -1.54 4.33
C GLN A 58 -10.52 -0.26 3.92
N ASP A 59 -10.03 0.52 2.96
CA ASP A 59 -10.70 1.73 2.43
C ASP A 59 -11.27 1.56 1.02
N SER A 60 -11.44 0.33 0.52
CA SER A 60 -11.92 0.14 -0.86
C SER A 60 -12.81 -1.06 -1.00
N GLU A 61 -13.94 -1.05 -0.29
CA GLU A 61 -15.14 -1.77 -0.69
C GLU A 61 -16.29 -1.36 0.24
N GLU A 62 -17.01 -0.27 -0.08
CA GLU A 62 -18.45 -0.18 0.15
C GLU A 62 -19.07 1.02 -0.61
N LYS A 63 -20.09 0.69 -1.42
CA LYS A 63 -21.26 1.49 -1.81
C LYS A 63 -21.17 2.45 -3.00
N GLU A 64 -21.64 1.91 -4.12
CA GLU A 64 -22.85 2.38 -4.82
C GLU A 64 -22.95 3.90 -5.11
N ASN A 65 -22.58 4.25 -6.34
CA ASN A 65 -23.43 4.91 -7.32
C ASN A 65 -24.50 5.87 -6.76
N ILE A 66 -24.11 7.13 -6.50
CA ILE A 66 -25.04 8.26 -6.45
C ILE A 66 -24.63 9.25 -7.54
N VAL A 67 -25.60 9.52 -8.40
CA VAL A 67 -25.56 10.36 -9.58
C VAL A 67 -26.22 11.72 -9.24
N LEU A 68 -25.55 12.82 -9.63
CA LEU A 68 -26.00 14.22 -9.84
C LEU A 68 -26.14 15.17 -8.62
N PRO A 69 -26.26 16.51 -8.84
CA PRO A 69 -25.56 17.44 -9.77
C PRO A 69 -25.10 18.74 -9.01
N ILE A 70 -24.83 19.86 -9.72
CA ILE A 70 -24.61 21.28 -9.28
C ILE A 70 -23.15 21.73 -9.60
N THR A 71 -22.83 22.25 -10.80
CA THR A 71 -23.00 23.61 -11.38
C THR A 71 -21.96 24.65 -10.96
N GLU A 72 -21.44 25.34 -11.99
CA GLU A 72 -20.89 26.71 -12.04
C GLU A 72 -19.46 26.90 -11.49
N GLU A 73 -18.48 27.02 -12.39
CA GLU A 73 -17.99 28.30 -12.97
C GLU A 73 -17.18 29.12 -11.98
N THR A 74 -15.84 29.09 -12.08
CA THR A 74 -15.02 30.31 -11.96
C THR A 74 -13.59 30.12 -12.50
N GLU A 75 -13.39 30.75 -13.66
CA GLU A 75 -12.23 31.56 -14.06
C GLU A 75 -10.83 30.93 -14.07
N GLU A 76 -10.49 30.41 -15.25
CA GLU A 76 -9.13 30.33 -15.76
C GLU A 76 -8.53 31.75 -15.91
N THR A 77 -7.45 32.03 -15.18
CA THR A 77 -6.53 33.13 -15.56
C THR A 77 -5.17 32.54 -15.93
N PRO A 78 -4.76 32.61 -17.21
CA PRO A 78 -3.46 32.12 -17.66
C PRO A 78 -2.45 33.26 -17.53
N THR A 79 -1.66 33.27 -16.46
CA THR A 79 -0.47 34.12 -16.40
C THR A 79 0.77 33.25 -16.47
N MET A 80 1.33 33.17 -17.67
CA MET A 80 2.66 32.64 -17.93
C MET A 80 3.69 33.43 -17.14
N MET A 81 4.60 32.75 -16.43
CA MET A 81 6.06 33.00 -16.38
C MET A 81 6.70 32.06 -15.35
N SER A 82 7.82 31.43 -15.75
CA SER A 82 8.82 30.77 -14.89
C SER A 82 8.54 29.33 -14.40
N GLY A 83 8.91 28.35 -15.23
CA GLY A 83 10.01 27.42 -14.91
C GLY A 83 9.97 26.55 -13.65
N GLY A 84 8.82 26.34 -13.02
CA GLY A 84 8.66 25.37 -11.93
C GLY A 84 7.24 24.82 -11.95
N THR A 85 7.10 23.50 -11.96
CA THR A 85 5.83 22.81 -11.73
C THR A 85 5.39 23.10 -10.29
N ALA A 86 4.72 24.24 -10.10
CA ALA A 86 4.08 24.59 -8.84
C ALA A 86 2.82 23.71 -8.71
N LEU A 87 2.88 22.71 -7.82
CA LEU A 87 1.73 21.90 -7.43
C LEU A 87 1.25 22.39 -6.07
N SER A 88 0.03 22.94 -6.03
CA SER A 88 -0.68 23.26 -4.79
C SER A 88 -1.60 22.10 -4.41
N ILE A 89 -1.40 21.56 -3.20
CA ILE A 89 -2.28 20.55 -2.61
C ILE A 89 -2.77 21.15 -1.29
N SER A 90 -4.07 21.40 -1.18
CA SER A 90 -4.70 21.94 0.04
C SER A 90 -5.79 21.00 0.53
N ARG A 91 -5.91 20.89 1.87
CA ARG A 91 -7.02 20.25 2.56
C ARG A 91 -7.48 21.14 3.71
N ASN A 92 -8.79 21.27 3.87
CA ASN A 92 -9.42 22.06 4.91
C ASN A 92 -9.94 21.12 6.02
N ASP A 93 -10.13 21.67 7.22
CA ASP A 93 -10.79 20.99 8.35
C ASP A 93 -10.15 19.66 8.78
N VAL A 94 -8.83 19.61 8.84
CA VAL A 94 -8.09 18.42 9.32
C VAL A 94 -7.91 18.50 10.84
N HIS A 95 -8.33 17.44 11.54
CA HIS A 95 -8.08 17.33 12.98
C HIS A 95 -6.57 17.34 13.27
N ILE A 96 -6.13 18.00 14.35
CA ILE A 96 -4.70 18.25 14.59
C ILE A 96 -3.84 16.96 14.64
N GLN A 97 -4.41 15.86 15.13
CA GLN A 97 -3.73 14.55 15.18
C GLN A 97 -3.57 13.92 13.79
N ASP A 98 -4.54 14.16 12.90
CA ASP A 98 -4.49 13.66 11.53
C ASP A 98 -3.66 14.59 10.63
N ALA A 99 -3.55 15.87 10.99
CA ALA A 99 -2.79 16.87 10.25
C ALA A 99 -1.31 16.50 10.13
N GLU A 100 -0.72 15.93 11.18
CA GLU A 100 0.67 15.45 11.15
C GLU A 100 0.86 14.32 10.13
N GLN A 101 -0.02 13.32 10.18
CA GLN A 101 0.03 12.19 9.25
C GLN A 101 -0.20 12.62 7.81
N GLU A 102 -1.16 13.53 7.61
CA GLU A 102 -1.52 14.02 6.29
C GLU A 102 -0.41 14.89 5.69
N ALA A 103 0.19 15.78 6.49
CA ALA A 103 1.38 16.53 6.08
C ALA A 103 2.54 15.60 5.70
N ALA A 104 2.76 14.51 6.46
CA ALA A 104 3.77 13.52 6.14
C ALA A 104 3.52 12.84 4.78
N LYS A 105 2.27 12.49 4.46
CA LYS A 105 1.89 11.96 3.14
C LYS A 105 2.12 12.97 2.03
N MET A 106 1.73 14.23 2.22
CA MET A 106 1.93 15.30 1.25
C MET A 106 3.42 15.53 0.96
N ILE A 107 4.26 15.57 1.99
CA ILE A 107 5.72 15.68 1.85
C ILE A 107 6.29 14.49 1.08
N LYS A 108 5.83 13.27 1.37
CA LYS A 108 6.29 12.07 0.67
C LYS A 108 5.93 12.10 -0.81
N ALA A 109 4.72 12.54 -1.14
CA ALA A 109 4.29 12.74 -2.51
C ALA A 109 5.13 13.82 -3.22
N ALA A 110 5.36 14.96 -2.57
CA ALA A 110 6.19 16.03 -3.10
C ALA A 110 7.62 15.55 -3.42
N LYS A 111 8.24 14.77 -2.53
CA LYS A 111 9.55 14.14 -2.77
C LYS A 111 9.53 13.18 -3.95
N ALA A 112 8.49 12.35 -4.08
CA ALA A 112 8.35 11.43 -5.21
C ALA A 112 8.20 12.16 -6.54
N LEU A 113 7.64 13.37 -6.52
CA LEU A 113 7.51 14.27 -7.67
C LEU A 113 8.77 15.10 -7.95
N GLY A 114 9.86 14.91 -7.18
CA GLY A 114 11.12 15.63 -7.36
C GLY A 114 11.13 17.05 -6.79
N LEU A 115 10.14 17.42 -5.98
CA LEU A 115 10.12 18.71 -5.30
C LEU A 115 11.10 18.71 -4.13
N SER A 116 12.01 19.69 -4.12
CA SER A 116 13.02 19.86 -3.07
C SER A 116 12.62 20.84 -1.97
N LYS A 117 11.59 21.65 -2.21
CA LYS A 117 11.08 22.68 -1.30
C LYS A 117 9.55 22.69 -1.33
N ILE A 118 8.95 22.95 -0.18
CA ILE A 118 7.50 23.13 -0.02
C ILE A 118 7.23 24.34 0.86
N ASN A 119 6.11 25.02 0.64
CA ASN A 119 5.60 26.08 1.50
C ASN A 119 4.42 25.52 2.29
N ILE A 120 4.40 25.74 3.60
CA ILE A 120 3.30 25.31 4.49
C ILE A 120 2.73 26.57 5.13
N THR A 121 1.42 26.78 4.99
CA THR A 121 0.68 27.87 5.61
C THR A 121 -0.29 27.28 6.62
N ILE A 122 -0.32 27.83 7.85
CA ILE A 122 -1.28 27.46 8.90
C ILE A 122 -2.12 28.71 9.18
N GLU A 123 -3.41 28.62 8.93
CA GLU A 123 -4.38 29.68 9.21
C GLU A 123 -5.13 29.36 10.51
N LYS A 124 -5.54 30.40 11.25
CA LYS A 124 -6.20 30.30 12.56
C LYS A 124 -7.67 30.64 12.45
#